data_AF-A0A0C2X886-F1
#
_entry.id   AF-A0A0C2X886-F1
#
_cell.length_a   1.000
_cell.length_b   1.000
_cell.length_c   1.000
_cell.angle_alpha   90.00
_cell.angle_beta   90.00
_cell.angle_gamma   90.00
#
_symmetry.space_group_name_H-M   'P 1'
#
loop_
_entity.id
_entity.type
_entity.pdbx_description
1 polymer ?
#
loop_
_entity_poly.entity_id
_entity_poly.type
_entity_poly.pdbx_seq_one_letter_code
_entity_poly.pdbx_strand_id
1 'polypeptide(L)'
;MSVAIARMDGQICLVQVVQNKSASHVAVVKYTFFGDRNFLANFTSSPPSCINHSDILQVLPSHIQPAGDTLTLPNDIFSQFLAVSAANQQETEARWAKAMKGGAISLR
;
A
#
# COMPACT_ATOMS: atom_id res chain seq x y z
N MET A 1 -2.14 15.69 7.39
CA MET A 1 -2.21 14.22 7.19
C MET A 1 -1.49 13.90 5.90
N SER A 2 -0.73 12.81 5.86
CA SER A 2 0.11 12.48 4.71
C SER A 2 -0.36 11.18 4.09
N VAL A 3 -0.51 11.17 2.77
CA VAL A 3 -0.77 9.97 1.98
C VAL A 3 0.56 9.36 1.55
N ALA A 4 0.66 8.04 1.54
CA ALA A 4 1.84 7.31 1.17
C ALA A 4 1.50 6.03 0.39
N ILE A 5 2.47 5.57 -0.39
CA ILE A 5 2.53 4.22 -0.93
C ILE A 5 3.23 3.35 0.11
N ALA A 6 2.57 2.29 0.55
CA ALA A 6 3.10 1.39 1.56
C ALA A 6 2.85 -0.07 1.19
N ARG A 7 3.65 -0.95 1.79
CA ARG A 7 3.44 -2.40 1.75
C ARG A 7 2.54 -2.80 2.92
N MET A 8 1.47 -3.52 2.63
CA MET A 8 0.56 -4.05 3.65
C MET A 8 0.10 -5.43 3.20
N ASP A 9 0.25 -6.44 4.05
CA ASP A 9 -0.10 -7.84 3.76
C ASP A 9 0.55 -8.38 2.46
N GLY A 10 1.80 -7.96 2.19
CA GLY A 10 2.55 -8.34 0.98
C GLY A 10 2.13 -7.61 -0.30
N GLN A 11 1.13 -6.73 -0.24
CA GLN A 11 0.63 -5.96 -1.37
C GLN A 11 1.00 -4.48 -1.26
N ILE A 12 1.15 -3.82 -2.40
CA ILE A 12 1.33 -2.36 -2.46
C ILE A 12 -0.04 -1.69 -2.40
N CYS A 13 -0.19 -0.79 -1.44
CA CYS A 13 -1.43 -0.08 -1.16
C CYS A 13 -1.16 1.41 -0.98
N LEU A 14 -2.18 2.23 -1.22
CA LEU A 14 -2.19 3.61 -0.76
C LEU A 14 -2.70 3.65 0.67
N VAL A 15 -2.04 4.45 1.50
CA VAL A 15 -2.36 4.59 2.90
C VAL A 15 -2.33 6.06 3.32
N GLN A 16 -3.25 6.46 4.20
CA GLN A 16 -3.20 7.75 4.88
C GLN A 16 -2.76 7.54 6.32
N VAL A 17 -1.72 8.26 6.75
CA VAL A 17 -1.29 8.25 8.14
C VAL A 17 -2.31 9.02 8.99
N VAL A 18 -2.93 8.31 9.94
CA VAL A 18 -3.90 8.87 10.88
C VAL A 18 -3.21 9.29 12.16
N GLN A 19 -2.31 8.43 12.69
CA GLN A 19 -1.64 8.67 13.96
C GLN A 19 -0.32 7.93 14.04
N ASN A 20 0.71 8.58 14.58
CA ASN A 20 1.94 7.90 14.98
C ASN A 20 1.67 7.18 16.31
N LYS A 21 1.71 5.84 16.30
CA LYS A 21 1.46 5.04 17.51
C LYS A 21 2.73 4.85 18.34
N SER A 22 3.87 4.69 17.70
CA SER A 22 5.17 4.55 18.34
C SER A 22 6.29 5.01 17.40
N ALA A 23 7.55 4.91 17.84
CA ALA A 23 8.71 5.19 16.99
C ALA A 23 8.85 4.22 15.80
N SER A 24 8.22 3.04 15.87
CA SER A 24 8.30 2.01 14.83
C SER A 24 6.99 1.80 14.07
N HIS A 25 5.85 2.18 14.63
CA HIS A 25 4.54 1.88 14.08
C HIS A 25 3.65 3.10 13.88
N VAL A 26 2.89 3.08 12.78
CA VAL A 26 1.89 4.08 12.45
C VAL A 26 0.53 3.45 12.22
N ALA A 27 -0.51 4.14 12.68
CA ALA A 27 -1.89 3.84 12.35
C ALA A 27 -2.25 4.50 11.01
N VAL A 28 -2.81 3.70 10.10
CA VAL A 28 -3.12 4.09 8.74
C VAL A 28 -4.51 3.66 8.31
N VAL A 29 -5.10 4.43 7.40
CA VAL A 29 -6.29 4.04 6.63
C VAL A 29 -5.83 3.58 5.25
N LYS A 30 -6.22 2.37 4.87
CA LYS A 30 -5.91 1.78 3.56
C LYS A 30 -6.92 2.26 2.52
N TYR A 31 -6.43 2.51 1.31
CA TYR A 31 -7.23 2.84 0.13
C TYR A 31 -7.18 1.68 -0.86
N THR A 32 -8.36 1.27 -1.34
CA THR A 32 -8.53 0.20 -2.33
C THR A 32 -8.80 0.80 -3.69
N PHE A 33 -8.14 0.28 -4.73
CA PHE A 33 -8.35 0.72 -6.09
C PHE A 33 -9.80 0.45 -6.54
N PHE A 34 -10.45 1.47 -7.09
CA PHE A 34 -11.85 1.42 -7.52
C PHE A 34 -12.03 1.66 -9.04
N GLY A 35 -10.99 2.16 -9.72
CA GLY A 35 -11.02 2.45 -11.17
C GLY A 35 -10.66 3.89 -11.49
N ASP A 36 -10.21 4.15 -12.73
CA ASP A 36 -9.90 5.50 -13.24
C ASP A 36 -9.00 6.36 -12.32
N ARG A 37 -8.05 5.71 -11.64
CA ARG A 37 -7.10 6.31 -10.67
C ARG A 37 -7.75 6.75 -9.35
N ASN A 38 -9.00 6.36 -9.13
CA ASN A 38 -9.72 6.55 -7.89
C ASN A 38 -9.52 5.36 -6.97
N PHE A 39 -9.44 5.69 -5.69
CA PHE A 39 -9.34 4.74 -4.62
C PHE A 39 -10.34 5.09 -3.53
N LEU A 40 -10.90 4.07 -2.89
CA LEU A 40 -11.84 4.21 -1.79
C LEU A 40 -11.16 3.85 -0.49
N ALA A 41 -11.34 4.69 0.52
CA ALA A 41 -10.90 4.39 1.87
C ALA A 41 -11.67 3.16 2.39
N ASN A 42 -10.92 2.20 2.92
CA ASN A 42 -11.49 1.05 3.61
C ASN A 42 -11.89 1.47 5.03
N PHE A 43 -12.94 2.28 5.15
CA PHE A 43 -13.61 2.53 6.42
C PHE A 43 -14.49 1.33 6.79
N THR A 44 -13.86 0.22 7.17
CA THR A 44 -14.57 -0.83 7.92
C THR A 44 -14.74 -0.36 9.36
N SER A 45 -15.77 -0.82 10.08
CA SER A 45 -16.00 -0.55 11.51
C SER A 45 -14.90 -1.07 12.46
N SER A 46 -13.76 -1.46 11.91
CA SER A 46 -12.58 -1.99 12.56
C SER A 46 -11.58 -0.87 12.83
N PRO A 47 -10.73 -0.98 13.87
CA PRO A 47 -9.69 0.00 14.14
C PRO A 47 -8.74 0.17 12.93
N PRO A 48 -8.15 1.38 12.74
CA PRO A 48 -7.20 1.63 11.66
C PRO A 48 -6.07 0.60 11.66
N SER A 49 -5.68 0.15 10.47
CA SER A 49 -4.57 -0.78 10.30
C SER A 49 -3.28 -0.18 10.85
N CYS A 50 -2.38 -1.03 11.33
CA CYS A 50 -1.11 -0.61 11.89
C CYS A 50 0.02 -1.21 11.05
N ILE A 51 0.92 -0.37 10.53
CA ILE A 51 2.06 -0.81 9.73
C ILE A 51 3.36 -0.30 10.37
N ASN A 52 4.49 -0.95 10.04
CA ASN A 52 5.79 -0.42 10.44
C ASN A 52 6.15 0.79 9.56
N HIS A 53 6.94 1.71 10.11
CA HIS A 53 7.51 2.80 9.33
C HIS A 53 8.35 2.30 8.14
N SER A 54 9.02 1.14 8.27
CA SER A 54 9.79 0.52 7.20
C SER A 54 8.95 0.05 6.02
N ASP A 55 7.65 -0.14 6.24
CA ASP A 55 6.72 -0.57 5.19
C ASP A 55 6.18 0.62 4.38
N ILE A 56 6.48 1.85 4.79
CA ILE A 56 6.22 3.05 4.00
C ILE A 56 7.31 3.17 2.93
N LEU A 57 6.93 2.97 1.68
CA LEU A 57 7.87 2.97 0.55
C LEU A 57 8.10 4.38 0.01
N GLN A 58 7.02 5.16 -0.07
CA GLN A 58 7.07 6.51 -0.63
C GLN A 58 5.97 7.38 -0.04
N VAL A 59 6.33 8.52 0.54
CA VAL A 59 5.36 9.53 0.96
C VAL A 59 4.99 10.38 -0.26
N LEU A 60 3.69 10.55 -0.50
CA LEU A 60 3.19 11.35 -1.61
C LEU A 60 3.32 12.86 -1.30
N PRO A 61 3.39 13.72 -2.34
CA PRO A 61 3.39 15.15 -2.16
C PRO A 61 2.20 15.64 -1.33
N SER A 62 2.39 16.71 -0.54
CA SER A 62 1.38 17.23 0.39
C SER A 62 0.07 17.68 -0.27
N HIS A 63 0.09 18.02 -1.55
CA HIS A 63 -1.10 18.38 -2.32
C HIS A 63 -2.00 17.18 -2.67
N ILE A 64 -1.48 15.95 -2.56
CA ILE A 64 -2.26 14.72 -2.71
C ILE A 64 -2.97 14.47 -1.39
N GLN A 65 -4.25 14.80 -1.36
CA GLN A 65 -5.11 14.62 -0.19
C GLN A 65 -6.41 13.92 -0.62
N PRO A 66 -6.99 13.10 0.26
CA PRO A 66 -8.28 12.51 0.01
C PRO A 66 -9.40 13.56 0.02
N ALA A 67 -10.40 13.37 -0.84
CA ALA A 67 -11.65 14.10 -0.86
C ALA A 67 -12.74 13.22 -0.21
N GLY A 68 -12.91 13.39 1.10
CA GLY A 68 -13.78 12.51 1.89
C GLY A 68 -13.24 11.08 1.91
N ASP A 69 -14.06 10.11 1.51
CA ASP A 69 -13.70 8.69 1.48
C ASP A 69 -12.98 8.28 0.19
N THR A 70 -12.73 9.23 -0.71
CA THR A 70 -12.13 8.98 -2.01
C THR A 70 -10.74 9.60 -2.08
N LEU A 71 -9.83 8.93 -2.77
CA LEU A 71 -8.51 9.44 -3.11
C LEU A 71 -8.31 9.28 -4.61
N THR A 72 -8.18 10.40 -5.31
CA THR A 72 -7.90 10.42 -6.74
C THR A 72 -6.45 10.77 -6.96
N LEU A 73 -5.73 9.92 -7.70
CA LEU A 73 -4.34 10.19 -8.05
C LEU A 73 -4.24 10.91 -9.41
N PRO A 74 -3.40 11.96 -9.51
CA PRO A 74 -2.91 12.48 -10.78
C PRO A 74 -2.19 11.39 -11.59
N ASN A 75 -2.09 11.60 -12.91
CA ASN A 75 -1.58 10.59 -13.83
C ASN A 75 -0.14 10.16 -13.55
N ASP A 76 0.72 11.12 -13.21
CA ASP A 76 2.12 10.93 -12.88
C ASP A 76 2.28 10.11 -11.59
N ILE A 77 1.52 10.45 -10.54
CA ILE A 77 1.55 9.72 -9.26
C ILE A 77 0.95 8.32 -9.42
N PHE A 78 -0.13 8.18 -10.19
CA PHE A 78 -0.72 6.87 -10.49
C PHE A 78 0.26 5.98 -11.26
N SER A 79 1.00 6.54 -12.22
CA SER A 79 2.03 5.79 -12.97
C SER A 79 3.16 5.32 -12.04
N GLN A 80 3.59 6.16 -11.09
CA GLN A 80 4.55 5.77 -10.07
C GLN A 80 4.02 4.64 -9.18
N PHE A 81 2.77 4.74 -8.73
CA PHE A 81 2.11 3.70 -7.94
C PHE A 81 2.08 2.35 -8.69
N LEU A 82 1.75 2.36 -9.99
CA LEU A 82 1.76 1.16 -10.82
C LEU A 82 3.16 0.56 -10.97
N ALA A 83 4.18 1.41 -11.16
CA ALA A 83 5.57 0.95 -11.27
C ALA A 83 6.05 0.26 -9.98
N VAL A 84 5.78 0.86 -8.82
CA VAL A 84 6.11 0.27 -7.51
C VAL A 84 5.34 -1.04 -7.29
N SER A 85 4.06 -1.07 -7.66
CA SER A 85 3.22 -2.28 -7.54
C SER A 85 3.75 -3.41 -8.41
N ALA A 86 4.09 -3.13 -9.67
CA ALA A 86 4.66 -4.12 -10.60
C ALA A 86 6.00 -4.66 -10.10
N ALA A 87 6.89 -3.79 -9.60
CA ALA A 87 8.17 -4.21 -9.05
C ALA A 87 8.00 -5.13 -7.83
N ASN A 88 7.08 -4.80 -6.92
CA ASN A 88 6.78 -5.65 -5.76
C ASN A 88 6.17 -6.99 -6.16
N GLN A 89 5.30 -7.01 -7.18
CA GLN A 89 4.74 -8.25 -7.70
C GLN A 89 5.85 -9.15 -8.27
N GLN A 90 6.74 -8.59 -9.09
CA GLN A 90 7.88 -9.33 -9.65
C GLN A 90 8.81 -9.89 -8.56
N GLU A 91 9.12 -9.10 -7.52
CA GLU A 91 9.93 -9.57 -6.39
C GLU A 91 9.24 -10.73 -5.66
N THR A 92 7.92 -10.61 -5.45
CA THR A 92 7.10 -11.61 -4.77
C THR A 92 7.06 -12.91 -5.59
N GLU A 93 6.80 -12.82 -6.89
CA GLU A 93 6.79 -13.94 -7.82
C GLU A 93 8.16 -14.63 -7.90
N ALA A 94 9.25 -13.86 -7.96
CA ALA A 94 10.61 -14.40 -7.96
C ALA A 94 10.92 -15.17 -6.66
N ARG A 95 10.48 -14.64 -5.51
CA ARG A 95 10.61 -15.30 -4.21
C ARG A 95 9.82 -16.60 -4.17
N TRP A 96 8.60 -16.61 -4.67
CA TRP A 96 7.77 -17.80 -4.78
C TRP A 96 8.36 -18.84 -5.73
N ALA A 97 8.84 -18.42 -6.90
CA ALA A 97 9.49 -19.31 -7.87
C ALA A 97 10.75 -19.98 -7.27
N LYS A 98 11.53 -19.25 -6.48
CA LYS A 98 12.68 -19.79 -5.74
C LYS A 98 12.24 -20.79 -4.67
N ALA A 99 11.20 -20.48 -3.90
CA ALA A 99 10.68 -21.35 -2.86
C ALA A 99 10.08 -22.66 -3.41
N MET A 100 9.38 -22.59 -4.56
CA MET A 100 8.89 -23.78 -5.27
C MET A 100 10.03 -24.65 -5.79
N LYS A 101 11.07 -24.05 -6.40
CA LYS A 101 12.27 -24.79 -6.85
C LYS A 101 13.05 -25.44 -5.70
N GLY A 102 13.01 -24.84 -4.51
CA GLY A 102 13.65 -25.36 -3.30
C GLY A 102 12.84 -26.40 -2.53
N GLY A 103 11.65 -26.80 -3.01
CA GLY A 103 10.79 -27.79 -2.34
C GLY A 103 10.09 -27.29 -1.07
N ALA A 104 10.16 -25.99 -0.77
CA ALA A 104 9.56 -25.40 0.43
C ALA A 104 8.05 -25.13 0.30
N ILE A 105 7.52 -25.13 -0.93
CA ILE A 105 6.10 -24.94 -1.23
C ILE A 105 5.65 -26.11 -2.12
N SER A 106 4.88 -27.04 -1.55
CA SER A 106 4.21 -28.11 -2.29
C SER A 106 2.75 -27.70 -2.45
N LEU A 107 2.37 -27.27 -3.66
CA LEU A 107 0.97 -27.12 -4.03
C LEU A 107 0.43 -28.54 -4.29
N ARG A 108 -0.12 -29.16 -3.24
CA ARG A 108 -0.94 -30.38 -3.35
C ARG A 108 -2.40 -30.00 -3.44
#